data_AF-A0A939HI16-F1
#
_entry.id   AF-A0A939HI16-F1
#
_cell.length_a   1.000
_cell.length_b   1.000
_cell.length_c   1.000
_cell.angle_alpha   90.00
_cell.angle_beta   90.00
_cell.angle_gamma   90.00
#
_symmetry.space_group_name_H-M   'P 1'
#
loop_
_entity.id
_entity.type
_entity.pdbx_description
1 polymer ?
#
loop_
_entity_poly.entity_id
_entity_poly.type
_entity_poly.pdbx_seq_one_letter_code
_entity_poly.pdbx_strand_id
1 'polypeptide(L)'
;MIRLTVEHLPGDRHPEPVWLWCSDPEAGSDRVDRLWQMFLRRFDLEHTFRLFKQTLGWTAPRIRSPEAADRWTWIVITRTPSSGSPGPWPRTCAAPGSAPPRRDG
;
A
#
# COMPACT_ATOMS: atom_id res chain seq x y z
N MET A 1 22.32 16.81 -9.02
CA MET A 1 21.90 16.31 -7.69
C MET A 1 21.14 17.43 -6.99
N ILE A 2 20.07 17.12 -6.27
CA ILE A 2 19.23 18.06 -5.53
C ILE A 2 19.40 17.75 -4.04
N ARG A 3 19.78 18.75 -3.23
CA ARG A 3 19.89 18.61 -1.77
C ARG A 3 18.60 19.11 -1.12
N LEU A 4 17.99 18.28 -0.28
CA LEU A 4 16.87 18.66 0.55
C LEU A 4 17.36 19.01 1.94
N THR A 5 17.08 20.25 2.36
CA THR A 5 17.30 20.71 3.72
C THR A 5 15.95 20.81 4.41
N VAL A 6 15.82 20.21 5.58
CA VAL A 6 14.59 20.24 6.36
C VAL A 6 14.69 21.40 7.33
N GLU A 7 13.79 22.37 7.22
CA GLU A 7 13.75 23.53 8.13
C GLU A 7 13.13 23.16 9.48
N HIS A 8 12.16 22.25 9.50
CA HIS A 8 11.48 21.84 10.72
C HIS A 8 11.01 20.38 10.68
N LEU A 9 11.23 19.67 11.78
CA LEU A 9 10.62 18.37 12.08
C LEU A 9 9.99 18.44 13.48
N PRO A 10 8.83 17.80 13.69
CA PRO A 10 8.30 17.65 15.04
C PRO A 10 9.25 16.77 15.88
N GLY A 11 9.64 17.29 17.05
CA GLY A 11 10.66 16.71 17.95
C GLY A 11 12.07 17.25 17.69
N ASP A 12 12.94 17.18 18.70
CA ASP A 12 14.32 17.73 18.67
C ASP A 12 15.29 16.85 17.84
N ARG A 13 14.87 16.53 16.61
CA ARG A 13 15.59 15.65 15.69
C ARG A 13 16.37 16.50 14.71
N HIS A 14 17.67 16.25 14.58
CA HIS A 14 18.50 16.78 13.50
C HIS A 14 18.58 15.75 12.37
N PRO A 15 17.78 15.88 11.29
CA PRO A 15 17.84 14.92 10.20
C PRO A 15 19.13 15.09 9.41
N GLU A 16 19.70 13.97 8.96
CA GLU A 16 20.73 14.02 7.92
C GLU A 16 20.14 14.56 6.61
N PRO A 17 20.91 15.35 5.84
CA PRO A 17 20.43 15.89 4.56
C PRO A 17 20.14 14.77 3.56
N VAL A 18 18.99 14.88 2.89
CA VAL A 18 18.58 13.92 1.85
C VAL A 18 19.01 14.43 0.48
N TRP A 19 19.55 13.53 -0.34
CA TRP A 19 19.97 13.83 -1.71
C TRP A 19 19.04 13.12 -2.71
N LEU A 20 18.44 13.90 -3.62
CA LEU A 20 17.71 13.37 -4.77
C LEU A 20 18.58 13.45 -6.02
N TRP A 21 18.57 12.37 -6.81
CA TRP A 21 19.17 12.36 -8.13
C TRP A 21 18.11 12.61 -9.19
N CYS A 22 18.44 13.44 -10.19
CA CYS A 22 17.63 13.68 -11.37
C CYS A 22 18.55 13.62 -12.60
N SER A 23 18.06 12.99 -13.68
CA SER A 23 18.80 12.87 -14.94
C SER A 23 18.88 14.15 -15.73
N ASP A 24 17.99 15.11 -15.46
CA ASP A 24 17.94 16.41 -16.12
C ASP A 24 18.88 17.38 -15.39
N PRO A 25 20.01 17.77 -16.00
CA PRO A 25 20.97 18.67 -15.38
C PRO A 25 20.48 20.13 -15.35
N GLU A 26 19.54 20.50 -16.23
CA GLU A 26 19.03 21.87 -16.38
C GLU A 26 17.67 22.06 -15.67
N ALA A 27 17.36 21.17 -14.71
CA ALA A 27 16.11 21.21 -13.97
C ALA A 27 15.96 22.54 -13.19
N GLY A 28 15.12 23.45 -13.71
CA GLY A 28 14.76 24.70 -13.05
C GLY A 28 13.96 24.50 -11.75
N SER A 29 13.75 25.60 -11.01
CA SER A 29 13.07 25.60 -9.69
C SER A 29 11.75 24.85 -9.68
N ASP A 30 10.86 25.09 -10.65
CA ASP A 30 9.56 24.43 -10.73
C ASP A 30 9.67 22.90 -10.91
N ARG A 31 10.73 22.45 -11.58
CA ARG A 31 11.01 21.03 -11.77
C ARG A 31 11.53 20.43 -10.47
N VAL A 32 12.45 21.12 -9.79
CA VAL A 32 12.93 20.73 -8.45
C VAL A 32 11.77 20.62 -7.46
N ASP A 33 10.83 21.58 -7.51
CA ASP A 33 9.65 21.59 -6.64
C ASP A 33 8.76 20.36 -6.82
N ARG A 34 8.47 20.03 -8.09
CA ARG A 34 7.72 18.82 -8.40
C ARG A 34 8.47 17.54 -7.98
N LEU A 35 9.79 17.50 -8.15
CA LEU A 35 10.58 16.32 -7.82
C LEU A 35 10.58 16.02 -6.32
N TRP A 36 10.70 17.02 -5.45
CA TRP A 36 10.63 16.77 -4.00
C TRP A 36 9.20 16.45 -3.54
N GLN A 37 8.17 17.06 -4.15
CA GLN A 37 6.78 16.69 -3.90
C GLN A 37 6.51 15.22 -4.28
N MET A 38 6.96 14.79 -5.46
CA MET A 38 6.90 13.38 -5.87
C MET A 38 7.68 12.48 -4.94
N PHE A 39 8.84 12.93 -4.45
CA PHE A 39 9.59 12.17 -3.44
C PHE A 39 8.78 11.95 -2.18
N LEU A 40 8.01 12.94 -1.68
CA LEU A 40 7.14 12.75 -0.52
C LEU A 40 6.00 11.75 -0.79
N ARG A 41 5.46 11.71 -2.02
CA ARG A 41 4.44 10.73 -2.43
C ARG A 41 4.91 9.27 -2.38
N ARG A 42 6.22 9.00 -2.25
CA ARG A 42 6.72 7.62 -2.05
C ARG A 42 6.14 6.97 -0.80
N PHE A 43 5.85 7.77 0.23
CA PHE A 43 5.24 7.26 1.46
C PHE A 43 3.80 6.84 1.23
N ASP A 44 3.07 7.56 0.37
CA ASP A 44 1.71 7.20 -0.04
C ASP A 44 1.69 5.83 -0.74
N LEU A 45 2.73 5.45 -1.50
CA LEU A 45 2.83 4.10 -2.08
C LEU A 45 2.94 3.01 -1.02
N GLU A 46 3.77 3.20 0.01
CA GLU A 46 3.85 2.26 1.13
C GLU A 46 2.50 2.12 1.83
N HIS A 47 1.81 3.24 2.07
CA HIS A 47 0.47 3.26 2.68
C HIS A 47 -0.56 2.57 1.82
N THR A 48 -0.48 2.73 0.50
CA THR A 48 -1.36 2.06 -0.47
C THR A 48 -1.13 0.55 -0.44
N PHE A 49 0.12 0.09 -0.45
CA PHE A 49 0.43 -1.33 -0.30
C PHE A 49 -0.03 -1.89 1.05
N ARG A 50 0.08 -1.09 2.11
CA ARG A 50 -0.40 -1.46 3.45
C ARG A 50 -1.92 -1.59 3.48
N LEU A 51 -2.64 -0.62 2.92
CA LEU A 51 -4.10 -0.64 2.75
C LEU A 51 -4.54 -1.89 1.99
N PHE A 52 -3.91 -2.19 0.85
CA PHE A 52 -4.28 -3.36 0.04
C PHE A 52 -4.09 -4.67 0.81
N LYS A 53 -2.94 -4.84 1.45
CA LYS A 53 -2.64 -6.08 2.20
C LYS A 53 -3.48 -6.22 3.48
N GLN A 54 -3.56 -5.17 4.28
CA GLN A 54 -4.11 -5.25 5.64
C GLN A 54 -5.61 -4.98 5.69
N THR A 55 -6.11 -4.04 4.88
CA THR A 55 -7.51 -3.61 4.93
C THR A 55 -8.36 -4.27 3.85
N LEU A 56 -7.85 -4.35 2.62
CA LEU A 56 -8.58 -4.96 1.50
C LEU A 56 -8.32 -6.47 1.37
N GLY A 57 -7.41 -7.02 2.18
CA GLY A 57 -7.17 -8.46 2.26
C GLY A 57 -6.45 -9.03 1.03
N TRP A 58 -5.61 -8.27 0.34
CA TRP A 58 -4.91 -8.71 -0.87
C TRP A 58 -4.19 -10.06 -0.69
N THR A 59 -3.65 -10.35 0.50
CA THR A 59 -2.95 -11.61 0.81
C THR A 59 -3.82 -12.64 1.54
N ALA A 60 -5.14 -12.40 1.69
CA ALA A 60 -6.04 -13.28 2.41
C ALA A 60 -6.41 -14.59 1.67
N PRO A 61 -6.68 -14.60 0.34
CA PRO A 61 -7.11 -15.83 -0.31
C PRO A 61 -5.93 -16.77 -0.62
N ARG A 62 -6.14 -18.07 -0.40
CA ARG A 62 -5.17 -19.13 -0.73
C ARG A 62 -5.28 -19.57 -2.20
N ILE A 63 -4.90 -18.67 -3.12
CA ILE A 63 -4.96 -18.91 -4.56
C ILE A 63 -3.80 -19.82 -5.00
N ARG A 64 -4.07 -20.77 -5.92
CA ARG A 64 -3.09 -21.76 -6.39
C ARG A 64 -2.81 -21.71 -7.90
N SER A 65 -3.41 -20.77 -8.63
CA SER A 65 -3.13 -20.51 -10.05
C SER A 65 -2.74 -19.04 -10.26
N PRO A 66 -1.74 -18.73 -11.11
CA PRO A 66 -1.33 -17.36 -11.42
C PRO A 66 -2.48 -16.50 -11.97
N GLU A 67 -3.28 -17.05 -12.90
CA GLU A 67 -4.38 -16.33 -13.56
C GLU A 67 -5.49 -15.96 -12.58
N ALA A 68 -5.71 -16.79 -11.56
CA ALA A 68 -6.63 -16.46 -10.47
C ALA A 68 -6.06 -15.37 -9.55
N ALA A 69 -4.74 -15.33 -9.35
CA ALA A 69 -4.09 -14.30 -8.54
C ALA A 69 -4.10 -12.92 -9.23
N ASP A 70 -3.94 -12.90 -10.56
CA ASP A 70 -4.06 -11.66 -11.35
C ASP A 70 -5.48 -11.09 -11.31
N ARG A 71 -6.49 -11.95 -11.51
CA ARG A 71 -7.90 -11.55 -11.38
C ARG A 71 -8.22 -11.02 -9.99
N TRP A 72 -7.71 -11.67 -8.95
CA TRP A 72 -7.86 -11.19 -7.58
C TRP A 72 -7.21 -9.83 -7.37
N THR A 73 -6.02 -9.62 -7.91
CA THR A 73 -5.33 -8.32 -7.84
C THR A 73 -6.14 -7.22 -8.51
N TRP A 74 -6.75 -7.48 -9.67
CA TRP A 74 -7.66 -6.53 -10.32
C TRP A 74 -8.89 -6.21 -9.47
N ILE A 75 -9.49 -7.20 -8.79
CA ILE A 75 -10.61 -6.97 -7.88
C ILE A 75 -10.18 -6.06 -6.72
N VAL A 76 -9.00 -6.28 -6.14
CA VAL A 76 -8.49 -5.46 -5.04
C VAL A 76 -8.19 -4.03 -5.48
N ILE A 77 -7.59 -3.84 -6.67
CA ILE A 77 -7.22 -2.51 -7.20
C ILE A 77 -8.47 -1.68 -7.56
N THR A 78 -9.45 -2.30 -8.21
CA THR A 78 -10.68 -1.60 -8.66
C THR A 78 -11.66 -1.34 -7.52
N ARG A 79 -11.43 -1.96 -6.36
CA ARG A 79 -12.26 -1.78 -5.17
C ARG A 79 -11.99 -0.43 -4.54
N THR A 80 -13.00 0.43 -4.55
CA THR A 80 -12.99 1.65 -3.74
C THR A 80 -13.18 1.28 -2.25
N PRO A 81 -12.32 1.74 -1.34
CA PRO A 81 -12.59 1.59 0.09
C PRO A 81 -13.83 2.43 0.42
N SER A 82 -14.96 1.75 0.68
CA SER A 82 -16.15 2.41 1.19
C SER A 82 -15.84 3.00 2.57
N SER A 83 -15.98 4.31 2.73
CA SER A 83 -15.81 4.98 4.00
C SER A 83 -16.81 4.41 5.02
N GLY A 84 -16.30 3.64 5.99
CA GLY A 84 -17.06 3.31 7.21
C GLY A 84 -17.77 1.95 7.25
N SER A 85 -17.06 0.84 7.04
CA SER A 85 -17.49 -0.42 7.67
C SER A 85 -16.30 -1.13 8.32
N PRO A 86 -16.19 -1.11 9.65
CA PRO A 86 -15.35 -2.04 10.38
C PRO A 86 -16.12 -3.36 10.53
N GLY A 87 -16.34 -4.04 9.42
CA GLY A 87 -16.88 -5.41 9.42
C GLY A 87 -15.72 -6.39 9.25
N PRO A 88 -15.56 -7.41 10.11
CA PRO A 88 -14.57 -8.44 9.87
C PRO A 88 -14.96 -9.16 8.58
N TRP A 89 -14.18 -8.94 7.51
CA TRP A 89 -14.28 -9.77 6.32
C TRP A 89 -14.25 -11.23 6.76
N PRO A 90 -15.17 -12.06 6.26
CA PRO A 90 -15.38 -13.37 6.81
C PRO A 90 -14.06 -14.12 6.76
N ARG A 91 -13.60 -14.54 7.95
CA ARG A 91 -12.48 -15.46 8.14
C ARG A 91 -12.92 -16.86 7.67
N THR A 92 -13.49 -16.96 6.48
CA THR A 92 -13.96 -18.20 5.86
C THR A 92 -12.93 -18.68 4.86
N CYS A 93 -11.67 -18.75 5.28
CA CYS A 93 -10.92 -19.95 4.97
C CYS A 93 -11.18 -20.89 6.14
N ALA A 94 -12.23 -21.71 6.04
CA ALA A 94 -12.40 -22.82 6.96
C ALA A 94 -11.08 -23.60 7.00
N ALA A 95 -10.56 -23.85 8.19
CA ALA A 95 -9.41 -24.73 8.35
C ALA A 95 -9.77 -26.07 7.68
N PRO A 96 -8.86 -26.67 6.89
CA PRO A 96 -9.12 -27.96 6.27
C PRO A 96 -9.32 -28.99 7.40
N GLY A 97 -10.55 -29.47 7.59
CA GLY A 97 -10.86 -30.50 8.59
C GLY A 97 -12.22 -30.44 9.29
N SER A 98 -13.08 -29.44 9.08
CA SER A 98 -14.43 -29.47 9.66
C SER A 98 -15.39 -30.28 8.78
N ALA A 99 -15.68 -31.52 9.19
CA ALA A 99 -16.75 -32.32 8.61
C ALA A 99 -18.11 -31.66 8.89
N PRO A 100 -19.07 -31.67 7.94
CA PRO A 100 -20.42 -31.18 8.21
C PRO A 100 -21.11 -32.06 9.27
N PRO A 101 -21.94 -31.49 10.15
CA PRO A 101 -22.66 -32.27 11.15
C PRO A 101 -23.59 -33.27 10.45
N ARG A 102 -23.54 -34.51 10.92
CA ARG A 102 -24.43 -35.60 10.49
C ARG A 102 -25.86 -35.16 10.77
N ARG A 103 -26.73 -35.20 9.75
CA ARG A 103 -28.17 -35.03 9.96
C ARG A 103 -28.68 -36.28 10.64
N ASP A 104 -29.19 -36.12 11.85
CA ASP A 104 -29.93 -37.15 12.55
C ASP A 104 -31.40 -36.98 12.18
N GLY A 105 -32.01 -38.04 11.62
CA GLY A 105 -33.46 -38.27 11.53
C GLY A 105 -34.24 -37.40 10.56
#